data_AF-A0A2E9X916-F1
#
_entry.id   AF-A0A2E9X916-F1
#
_cell.length_a   1.000
_cell.length_b   1.000
_cell.length_c   1.000
_cell.angle_alpha   90.00
_cell.angle_beta   90.00
_cell.angle_gamma   90.00
#
_symmetry.space_group_name_H-M   'P 1'
#
loop_
_entity.id
_entity.type
_entity.pdbx_description
1 polymer ?
#
loop_
_entity_poly.entity_id
_entity_poly.type
_entity_poly.pdbx_seq_one_letter_code
_entity_poly.pdbx_strand_id
1 'polypeptide(L)' 'MKHWHVIYTRPRLESLALHHLKRQGFTAYLPQHRKLRRHARSTDWIVAPLF' A
#
# COMPACT_ATOMS: atom_id res chain seq x y z
N MET A 1 3.03 -13.23 -22.77
CA MET A 1 2.02 -12.18 -22.49
C MET A 1 2.21 -11.69 -21.06
N LYS A 2 2.04 -10.40 -20.77
CA LYS A 2 2.20 -9.84 -19.41
C LYS A 2 0.81 -9.69 -18.80
N HIS A 3 0.54 -10.43 -17.73
CA HIS A 3 -0.76 -10.41 -17.03
C HIS A 3 -0.62 -9.72 -15.68
N TRP A 4 -1.54 -8.83 -15.38
CA TRP A 4 -1.66 -8.22 -14.05
C TRP A 4 -2.55 -9.08 -13.17
N HIS A 5 -2.14 -9.25 -11.92
CA HIS A 5 -2.87 -10.01 -10.92
C HIS A 5 -3.10 -9.12 -9.71
N VAL A 6 -4.27 -9.28 -9.07
CA VAL A 6 -4.59 -8.63 -7.80
C VAL A 6 -4.28 -9.62 -6.68
N ILE A 7 -3.64 -9.13 -5.63
CA ILE A 7 -3.26 -9.92 -4.46
C ILE A 7 -3.88 -9.33 -3.20
N TYR A 8 -4.35 -10.19 -2.31
CA TYR A 8 -4.79 -9.79 -0.98
C TYR A 8 -3.61 -9.88 -0.02
N THR A 9 -3.37 -8.79 0.72
CA THR A 9 -2.29 -8.72 1.71
C THR A 9 -2.85 -8.63 3.12
N ARG A 10 -1.99 -8.81 4.12
CA ARG A 10 -2.37 -8.55 5.50
C ARG A 10 -2.66 -7.05 5.68
N PRO A 11 -3.73 -6.68 6.40
CA PRO A 11 -4.06 -5.28 6.65
C PRO A 11 -2.89 -4.53 7.28
N ARG A 12 -2.62 -3.30 6.80
CA ARG A 12 -1.54 -2.40 7.26
C ARG A 12 -0.11 -2.90 6.97
N LEU A 13 0.05 -3.99 6.22
CA LEU A 13 1.34 -4.54 5.80
C LEU A 13 1.51 -4.50 4.27
N GLU A 14 0.71 -3.70 3.57
CA GLU A 14 0.71 -3.55 2.12
C GLU A 14 2.08 -3.06 1.61
N SER A 15 2.65 -2.06 2.30
CA SER A 15 3.98 -1.52 1.98
C SER A 15 5.09 -2.56 2.15
N LEU A 16 4.98 -3.44 3.16
CA LEU A 16 5.92 -4.52 3.37
C LEU A 16 5.80 -5.59 2.28
N ALA A 17 4.57 -5.95 1.91
CA ALA A 17 4.30 -6.89 0.82
C ALA A 17 4.86 -6.35 -0.51
N LEU A 18 4.67 -5.07 -0.81
CA LEU A 18 5.26 -4.41 -1.98
C LEU A 18 6.79 -4.55 -2.01
N HIS A 19 7.44 -4.33 -0.87
CA HIS A 19 8.90 -4.46 -0.74
C HIS A 19 9.37 -5.89 -0.97
N HIS A 20 8.68 -6.88 -0.38
CA HIS A 20 9.00 -8.29 -0.57
C HIS A 20 8.84 -8.72 -2.04
N LEU A 21 7.76 -8.31 -2.71
CA LEU A 21 7.52 -8.62 -4.11
C LEU A 21 8.58 -8.01 -5.03
N LYS A 22 8.94 -6.74 -4.80
CA LYS A 22 10.01 -6.08 -5.54
C LYS A 22 11.35 -6.79 -5.35
N ARG A 23 11.67 -7.23 -4.13
CA ARG A 23 12.89 -8.01 -3.85
C ARG A 23 12.94 -9.36 -4.55
N GLN A 24 11.78 -9.98 -4.76
CA GLN A 24 11.66 -11.23 -5.52
C GLN A 24 11.68 -11.01 -7.04
N GLY A 25 11.81 -9.77 -7.51
CA GLY A 25 11.87 -9.42 -8.93
C GLY A 25 10.50 -9.19 -9.58
N PHE A 26 9.41 -9.18 -8.82
CA PHE A 26 8.08 -8.90 -9.37
C PHE A 26 7.88 -7.40 -9.59
N THR A 27 7.24 -7.07 -10.73
CA THR A 27 6.70 -5.73 -10.96
C THR A 27 5.39 -5.61 -10.17
N ALA A 28 5.43 -4.88 -9.06
CA ALA A 28 4.28 -4.69 -8.17
C ALA A 28 3.91 -3.21 -8.04
N TYR A 29 2.61 -2.94 -7.98
CA TYR A 29 2.03 -1.61 -7.86
C TYR A 29 1.09 -1.56 -6.66
N LEU A 30 1.27 -0.55 -5.80
CA LEU A 30 0.42 -0.28 -4.65
C LEU A 30 -0.11 1.15 -4.79
N PRO A 31 -1.38 1.34 -5.19
CA PRO A 31 -1.96 2.68 -5.26
C PRO A 31 -2.13 3.26 -3.85
N GLN A 32 -1.74 4.52 -3.72
CA GLN A 32 -1.81 5.27 -2.46
C GLN A 32 -2.53 6.60 -2.68
N HIS A 33 -3.20 7.10 -1.65
CA HIS A 33 -3.78 8.44 -1.65
C HIS A 33 -3.48 9.17 -0.34
N ARG A 34 -3.71 10.48 -0.35
CA ARG A 34 -3.68 11.29 0.87
C ARG A 34 -5.02 11.15 1.58
N LYS A 35 -4.98 10.86 2.88
CA LYS A 35 -6.15 10.90 3.75
C LYS A 35 -5.90 11.75 4.96
N LEU A 36 -6.94 12.44 5.39
CA LEU A 36 -6.94 13.16 6.64
C LEU A 36 -7.10 12.15 7.78
N ARG A 37 -6.10 12.05 8.64
CA ARG A 37 -6.15 11.24 9.86
C ARG A 37 -6.36 12.17 11.04
N ARG A 38 -7.40 11.89 11.83
CA ARG A 38 -7.59 12.50 13.15
C ARG A 38 -7.16 11.51 14.22
N HIS A 39 -6.21 11.89 15.06
CA HIS A 39 -5.71 11.05 16.14
C HIS A 39 -5.22 11.90 17.30
N ALA A 40 -5.61 11.54 18.53
CA ALA A 40 -5.17 12.22 19.76
C ALA A 40 -5.23 13.76 19.69
N ARG A 41 -6.38 14.30 19.25
CA ARG A 41 -6.60 15.76 19.03
C ARG A 41 -5.75 16.41 17.93
N SER A 42 -4.90 15.65 17.24
CA SER A 42 -4.17 16.10 16.04
C SER A 42 -4.91 15.72 14.76
N THR A 43 -4.76 16.56 13.74
CA THR A 43 -5.29 16.34 12.39
C THR A 43 -4.16 16.46 11.39
N ASP A 44 -3.79 15.34 10.77
CA ASP A 44 -2.62 15.25 9.90
C ASP A 44 -2.98 14.59 8.56
N TRP A 45 -2.35 15.05 7.49
CA TRP A 45 -2.43 14.39 6.19
C TRP A 45 -1.43 13.24 6.14
N ILE A 46 -1.92 12.02 5.94
CA ILE A 46 -1.08 10.83 5.79
C ILE A 46 -1.26 10.22 4.41
N VAL A 47 -0.21 9.58 3.90
CA VAL A 47 -0.29 8.70 2.73
C VAL A 47 -0.76 7.33 3.20
N ALA A 48 -1.80 6.80 2.58
CA ALA A 48 -2.36 5.50 2.92
C ALA A 48 -2.65 4.65 1.65
N PRO A 49 -2.67 3.32 1.77
CA PRO A 49 -3.17 2.44 0.71
C PRO A 49 -4.59 2.82 0.31
N LEU A 50 -4.89 2.73 -0.98
CA LEU A 50 -6.20 3.04 -1.55
C LEU A 50 -7.28 1.99 -1.26
N PHE A 51 -6.87 0.75 -1.04
CA PHE A 51 -7.74 -0.39 -0.76
C PHE A 51 -7.49 -0.94 0.64
#